data_AF-A0A832R8C7-F1
#
_entry.id   AF-A0A832R8C7-F1
#
_cell.length_a   1.000
_cell.length_b   1.000
_cell.length_c   1.000
_cell.angle_alpha   90.00
_cell.angle_beta   90.00
_cell.angle_gamma   90.00
#
_symmetry.space_group_name_H-M   'P 1'
#
loop_
_entity.id
_entity.type
_entity.pdbx_description
1 polymer ?
#
loop_
_entity_poly.entity_id
_entity_poly.type
_entity_poly.pdbx_seq_one_letter_code
_entity_poly.pdbx_strand_id
1 'polypeptide(L)'
;LDDHSAGKFRKKVAPLIDEYGIKFLVLNFREVNFMDSSGLGVILGRYKQVESRGGKIVVCGLNAHLRNLFSMSGLFDLVCEADSEIMAIELMGV
;
A
#
# COMPACT_ATOMS: atom_id res chain seq x y z
N LEU A 1 11.99 0.16 -3.71
CA LEU A 1 11.15 -1.01 -3.46
C LEU A 1 11.33 -1.97 -4.63
N ASP A 2 12.29 -2.85 -4.45
CA ASP A 2 12.76 -3.88 -5.37
C ASP A 2 12.48 -5.26 -4.78
N ASP A 3 12.80 -6.34 -5.51
CA ASP A 3 12.45 -7.71 -5.10
C ASP A 3 12.89 -8.04 -3.66
N HIS A 4 14.12 -7.64 -3.32
CA HIS A 4 14.67 -7.88 -1.99
C HIS A 4 13.93 -7.09 -0.89
N SER A 5 13.66 -5.80 -1.10
CA SER A 5 12.92 -4.98 -0.11
C SER A 5 11.43 -5.32 -0.06
N ALA A 6 10.82 -5.69 -1.19
CA ALA A 6 9.45 -6.20 -1.27
C ALA A 6 9.29 -7.52 -0.49
N GLY A 7 10.27 -8.43 -0.61
CA GLY A 7 10.31 -9.66 0.18
C GLY A 7 10.35 -9.40 1.70
N LYS A 8 11.16 -8.41 2.14
CA LYS A 8 11.22 -8.00 3.55
C LYS A 8 9.91 -7.37 4.02
N PHE A 9 9.31 -6.49 3.22
CA PHE A 9 8.01 -5.89 3.52
C PHE A 9 6.94 -6.96 3.68
N ARG A 10 6.83 -7.91 2.74
CA ARG A 10 5.87 -9.03 2.81
C ARG A 10 6.04 -9.84 4.10
N LYS A 11 7.28 -10.22 4.44
CA LYS A 11 7.58 -11.03 5.63
C LYS A 11 7.23 -10.32 6.94
N LYS A 12 7.32 -8.99 6.98
CA LYS A 12 6.98 -8.20 8.17
C LYS A 12 5.49 -7.89 8.26
N VAL A 13 4.89 -7.42 7.18
CA VAL A 13 3.54 -6.85 7.20
C VAL A 13 2.46 -7.92 7.11
N ALA A 14 2.69 -9.01 6.36
CA ALA A 14 1.66 -10.03 6.19
C ALA A 14 1.25 -10.73 7.48
N PRO A 15 2.19 -11.19 8.33
CA PRO A 15 1.84 -11.80 9.62
C PRO A 15 1.09 -10.83 10.54
N LEU A 16 1.50 -9.54 10.56
CA LEU A 16 0.85 -8.53 11.40
C LEU A 16 -0.61 -8.28 10.99
N ILE A 17 -0.90 -8.27 9.69
CA ILE A 17 -2.28 -8.14 9.21
C ILE A 17 -3.14 -9.31 9.70
N ASP A 18 -2.58 -10.53 9.68
CA ASP A 18 -3.31 -11.73 10.10
C ASP A 18 -3.47 -11.83 11.61
N GLU A 19 -2.40 -11.57 12.36
CA GLU A 19 -2.34 -11.66 13.83
C GLU A 19 -3.27 -10.65 14.50
N TYR A 20 -3.24 -9.39 14.06
CA TYR A 20 -4.02 -8.31 14.65
C TYR A 20 -5.36 -8.06 13.93
N GLY A 21 -5.66 -8.83 12.87
CA GLY A 21 -6.89 -8.64 12.09
C GLY A 21 -7.01 -7.25 11.47
N ILE A 22 -5.90 -6.69 10.99
CA ILE A 22 -5.83 -5.31 10.48
C ILE A 22 -6.76 -5.14 9.28
N LYS A 23 -7.70 -4.20 9.39
CA LYS A 23 -8.63 -3.81 8.32
C LYS A 23 -8.24 -2.53 7.59
N PHE A 24 -7.39 -1.71 8.19
CA PHE A 24 -7.02 -0.42 7.62
C PHE A 24 -5.51 -0.35 7.54
N LEU A 25 -4.99 -0.11 6.35
CA LEU A 25 -3.55 0.02 6.12
C LEU A 25 -3.26 1.32 5.39
N VAL A 26 -2.45 2.18 6.00
CA VAL A 26 -1.89 3.36 5.36
C VAL A 26 -0.46 3.05 4.92
N LEU A 27 -0.16 3.26 3.65
CA LEU A 27 1.17 3.12 3.09
C LEU A 27 1.71 4.49 2.68
N ASN A 28 2.72 4.97 3.42
CA ASN A 28 3.38 6.23 3.15
C ASN A 28 4.62 6.01 2.26
N PHE A 29 4.59 6.58 1.05
CA PHE A 29 5.64 6.45 0.05
C PHE A 29 6.58 7.66 -0.01
N ARG A 30 6.48 8.62 0.92
CA ARG A 30 7.25 9.87 0.89
C ARG A 30 8.76 9.67 0.80
N GLU A 31 9.28 8.64 1.45
CA GLU A 31 10.71 8.29 1.45
C GLU A 31 11.06 7.19 0.43
N VAL A 32 10.11 6.79 -0.42
CA VAL A 32 10.30 5.78 -1.46
C VAL A 32 10.56 6.47 -2.79
N ASN A 33 11.80 6.40 -3.25
CA ASN A 33 12.21 7.03 -4.51
C ASN A 33 12.06 6.14 -5.75
N PHE A 34 11.99 4.82 -5.56
CA PHE A 34 11.98 3.84 -6.65
C PHE A 34 11.07 2.66 -6.31
N MET A 35 10.39 2.14 -7.32
CA MET A 35 9.60 0.90 -7.24
C MET A 35 9.66 0.14 -8.57
N ASP A 36 9.73 -1.18 -8.50
CA ASP A 36 9.60 -2.07 -9.66
C ASP A 36 8.32 -2.92 -9.61
N SER A 37 8.21 -3.90 -10.50
CA SER A 37 7.06 -4.83 -10.55
C SER A 37 6.86 -5.64 -9.27
N SER A 38 7.92 -5.97 -8.54
CA SER A 38 7.83 -6.70 -7.28
C SER A 38 7.21 -5.83 -6.17
N GLY A 39 7.50 -4.53 -6.18
CA GLY A 39 6.91 -3.56 -5.28
C GLY A 39 5.39 -3.40 -5.50
N LEU A 40 4.96 -3.31 -6.76
CA LEU A 40 3.53 -3.31 -7.10
C LEU A 40 2.85 -4.62 -6.69
N GLY A 41 3.51 -5.76 -6.95
CA GLY A 41 3.01 -7.08 -6.60
C GLY A 41 2.81 -7.27 -5.09
N VAL A 42 3.72 -6.73 -4.26
CA VAL A 42 3.56 -6.84 -2.81
C VAL A 42 2.40 -6.00 -2.29
N ILE A 43 2.18 -4.80 -2.85
CA ILE A 43 1.03 -3.94 -2.51
C ILE A 43 -0.28 -4.64 -2.88
N LEU A 44 -0.38 -5.18 -4.10
CA LEU A 44 -1.53 -5.96 -4.54
C LEU A 44 -1.81 -7.16 -3.62
N GLY A 45 -0.74 -7.84 -3.19
CA GLY A 45 -0.84 -8.93 -2.22
C GLY A 45 -1.36 -8.50 -0.86
N ARG A 46 -1.08 -7.26 -0.40
CA ARG A 46 -1.66 -6.72 0.85
C ARG A 46 -3.09 -6.27 0.66
N TYR A 47 -3.39 -5.65 -0.49
CA TYR A 47 -4.75 -5.27 -0.85
C TYR A 47 -5.70 -6.45 -0.72
N LYS A 48 -5.42 -7.58 -1.40
CA LYS A 48 -6.28 -8.77 -1.33
C LYS A 48 -6.48 -9.31 0.09
N GLN A 49 -5.45 -9.19 0.94
CA GLN A 49 -5.53 -9.69 2.32
C GLN A 49 -6.33 -8.77 3.24
N VAL A 50 -6.28 -7.46 3.02
CA VAL A 50 -7.07 -6.47 3.75
C VAL A 50 -8.51 -6.45 3.24
N GLU A 51 -8.70 -6.51 1.92
CA GLU A 51 -10.00 -6.56 1.24
C GLU A 51 -10.82 -7.79 1.66
N SER A 52 -10.19 -8.97 1.77
CA SER A 52 -10.88 -10.20 2.22
C SER A 52 -11.48 -10.10 3.64
N ARG A 53 -11.07 -9.08 4.40
CA ARG A 53 -11.56 -8.76 5.75
C ARG A 53 -12.53 -7.57 5.76
N GLY A 54 -12.96 -7.11 4.57
CA GLY A 54 -13.77 -5.89 4.39
C GLY A 54 -13.02 -4.61 4.71
N GLY A 55 -11.69 -4.66 4.62
CA GLY A 55 -10.79 -3.54 4.92
C GLY A 55 -10.48 -2.66 3.71
N LYS A 56 -9.65 -1.64 3.95
CA LYS A 56 -9.21 -0.67 2.92
C LYS A 56 -7.71 -0.38 3.04
N ILE A 57 -7.10 -0.04 1.91
CA ILE A 57 -5.74 0.48 1.83
C ILE A 57 -5.80 1.90 1.29
N VAL A 58 -5.08 2.81 1.96
CA VAL A 58 -4.84 4.17 1.48
C VAL A 58 -3.33 4.35 1.28
N VAL A 59 -2.96 4.97 0.18
CA VAL A 59 -1.58 5.32 -0.14
C VAL A 59 -1.41 6.83 -0.09
N CYS A 60 -0.26 7.31 0.40
CA CYS A 60 0.05 8.73 0.43
C CYS A 60 1.54 8.98 0.12
N GLY A 61 1.88 10.23 -0.21
CA GLY A 61 3.27 10.62 -0.46
C GLY A 61 3.88 10.04 -1.74
N LEU A 62 3.05 9.70 -2.74
CA LEU A 62 3.55 9.24 -4.04
C LEU A 62 4.23 10.41 -4.78
N ASN A 63 5.44 10.17 -5.28
CA ASN A 63 6.06 11.06 -6.26
C ASN A 63 5.50 10.80 -7.68
N ALA A 64 5.82 11.66 -8.64
CA ALA A 64 5.31 11.55 -10.01
C ALA A 64 5.65 10.20 -10.68
N HIS A 65 6.84 9.65 -10.43
CA HIS A 65 7.25 8.37 -10.98
C HIS A 65 6.42 7.21 -10.40
N LEU A 66 6.24 7.17 -9.08
CA LEU A 66 5.42 6.16 -8.42
C LEU A 66 3.94 6.27 -8.80
N ARG A 67 3.40 7.49 -8.90
CA ARG A 67 2.02 7.71 -9.35
C ARG A 67 1.80 7.16 -10.76
N ASN A 68 2.75 7.35 -11.67
CA ASN A 68 2.69 6.74 -12.99
C ASN A 68 2.69 5.21 -12.94
N LEU A 69 3.53 4.59 -12.09
CA LEU A 69 3.55 3.13 -11.93
C LEU A 69 2.21 2.59 -11.43
N PHE A 70 1.60 3.24 -10.45
CA PHE A 70 0.28 2.86 -9.94
C PHE A 70 -0.82 3.00 -10.99
N SER A 71 -0.79 4.08 -11.78
CA SER A 71 -1.74 4.30 -12.87
C SER A 71 -1.59 3.24 -13.96
N MET A 72 -0.36 2.95 -14.40
CA MET A 72 -0.10 1.92 -15.42
C MET A 72 -0.47 0.51 -14.95
N SER A 73 -0.38 0.23 -13.65
CA SER A 73 -0.72 -1.08 -13.09
C SER A 73 -2.19 -1.22 -12.71
N GLY A 74 -3.01 -0.16 -12.85
CA GLY A 74 -4.41 -0.14 -12.40
C GLY A 74 -4.58 -0.22 -10.87
N LEU A 75 -3.53 0.08 -10.09
CA LEU A 75 -3.63 -0.01 -8.63
C LEU A 75 -4.56 1.07 -8.04
N PHE A 76 -4.71 2.21 -8.71
CA PHE A 76 -5.65 3.26 -8.27
C PHE A 76 -7.12 2.84 -8.33
N ASP A 77 -7.45 1.78 -9.08
CA ASP A 77 -8.81 1.22 -9.06
C ASP A 77 -9.08 0.40 -7.79
N LEU A 78 -8.01 0.05 -7.06
CA LEU A 78 -8.04 -0.82 -5.87
C LEU A 78 -7.75 -0.05 -4.58
N VAL A 79 -6.90 0.98 -4.62
CA VAL A 79 -6.48 1.74 -3.44
C VAL A 79 -6.87 3.21 -3.55
N CYS A 80 -7.13 3.85 -2.41
CA CYS A 80 -7.35 5.29 -2.37
C CYS A 80 -6.00 6.02 -2.25
N GLU A 81 -5.86 7.16 -2.93
CA GLU A 81 -4.73 8.07 -2.74
C GLU A 81 -5.14 9.23 -1.82
N ALA A 82 -4.24 9.63 -0.92
CA ALA A 82 -4.38 10.81 -0.08
C ALA A 82 -3.12 11.69 -0.18
N ASP A 83 -3.30 13.00 -0.03
CA ASP A 83 -2.19 13.97 -0.12
C ASP A 83 -1.25 13.91 1.09
N SER A 84 -1.73 13.44 2.24
CA SER A 84 -0.95 13.32 3.47
C SER A 84 -1.35 12.10 4.30
N GLU A 85 -0.47 11.71 5.23
CA GLU A 85 -0.76 10.64 6.18
C GLU A 85 -1.94 10.98 7.10
N ILE A 86 -2.09 12.26 7.47
CA ILE A 86 -3.24 12.73 8.27
C ILE A 86 -4.55 12.49 7.51
N MET A 87 -4.64 12.96 6.26
CA MET A 87 -5.82 12.72 5.43
C MET A 87 -6.04 11.23 5.16
N ALA A 88 -4.97 10.44 5.03
CA ALA A 88 -5.09 9.01 4.86
C ALA A 88 -5.74 8.31 6.06
N ILE A 89 -5.43 8.77 7.28
CA ILE A 89 -6.04 8.27 8.53
C ILE A 89 -7.50 8.73 8.61
N GLU A 90 -7.79 9.99 8.30
CA GLU A 90 -9.16 10.53 8.28
C GLU A 90 -10.08 9.74 7.32
N LEU A 91 -9.58 9.34 6.15
CA LEU A 91 -10.31 8.51 5.19
C LEU A 91 -10.69 7.12 5.72
N MET A 92 -10.00 6.63 6.75
CA MET A 92 -10.34 5.37 7.40
C MET A 92 -11.48 5.51 8.42
N GLY A 93 -11.93 6.74 8.71
CA GLY A 93 -13.01 7.00 9.66
C GLY A 93 -12.61 6.75 11.11
N VAL A 94 -11.32 6.90 11.42
CA VAL A 94 -10.72 6.76 12.76
C VAL A 94 -10.48 8.13 13.35
#